data_AF-A0A3A4WAV6-F1
#
_entry.id   AF-A0A3A4WAV6-F1
#
_cell.length_a   1.000
_cell.length_b   1.000
_cell.length_c   1.000
_cell.angle_alpha   90.00
_cell.angle_beta   90.00
_cell.angle_gamma   90.00
#
_symmetry.space_group_name_H-M   'P 1'
#
loop_
_entity.id
_entity.type
_entity.pdbx_description
1 polymer ?
#
loop_
_entity_poly.entity_id
_entity_poly.type
_entity_poly.pdbx_seq_one_letter_code
_entity_poly.pdbx_strand_id
1 'polypeptide(L)'
;MEETYNGWTNRETWALHLWITNDEGLYHDARDHLRHAHGGDLAEALKTWTEELFDQEATQELRSMRDDVGSLWRVNWKEVADALLEE
;
A
#
# COMPACT_ATOMS: atom_id res chain seq x y z
N MET A 1 -16.60 -11.90 -15.33
CA MET A 1 -15.80 -10.70 -15.66
C MET A 1 -15.22 -10.27 -14.34
N GLU A 2 -13.92 -10.45 -14.14
CA GLU A 2 -13.27 -9.84 -12.97
C GLU A 2 -13.25 -8.34 -13.25
N GLU A 3 -14.13 -7.61 -12.60
CA GLU A 3 -14.24 -6.16 -12.75
C GLU A 3 -13.02 -5.53 -12.05
N THR A 4 -11.92 -5.41 -12.80
CA THR A 4 -10.75 -4.63 -12.38
C THR A 4 -11.15 -3.19 -12.14
N TYR A 5 -10.58 -2.55 -11.14
CA TYR A 5 -10.84 -1.14 -10.82
C TYR A 5 -9.67 -0.28 -11.29
N ASN A 6 -9.87 0.57 -12.29
CA ASN A 6 -8.82 1.42 -12.86
C ASN A 6 -7.54 0.66 -13.27
N GLY A 7 -7.68 -0.58 -13.75
CA GLY A 7 -6.55 -1.44 -14.12
C GLY A 7 -5.94 -2.26 -12.97
N TRP A 8 -6.43 -2.08 -11.74
CA TRP A 8 -6.02 -2.85 -10.56
C TRP A 8 -6.99 -3.98 -10.25
N THR A 9 -6.54 -5.00 -9.52
CA THR A 9 -7.39 -6.13 -9.12
C THR A 9 -8.69 -5.71 -8.41
N ASN A 10 -8.68 -4.64 -7.61
CA ASN A 10 -9.87 -4.07 -6.96
C ASN A 10 -9.64 -2.62 -6.49
N ARG A 11 -10.68 -2.00 -5.94
CA ARG A 11 -10.66 -0.59 -5.48
C ARG A 11 -9.68 -0.40 -4.32
N GLU A 12 -9.66 -1.32 -3.36
CA GLU A 12 -8.81 -1.23 -2.17
C GLU A 12 -7.33 -1.27 -2.53
N THR A 13 -6.93 -2.15 -3.47
CA THR A 13 -5.58 -2.21 -4.01
C THR A 13 -5.19 -0.90 -4.71
N TRP A 14 -6.06 -0.38 -5.58
CA TRP A 14 -5.81 0.90 -6.26
C TRP A 14 -5.70 2.07 -5.28
N ALA A 15 -6.62 2.16 -4.30
CA ALA A 15 -6.65 3.24 -3.34
C ALA A 15 -5.37 3.27 -2.49
N LEU A 16 -4.88 2.11 -2.05
CA LEU A 16 -3.65 2.03 -1.28
C LEU A 16 -2.45 2.53 -2.10
N HIS A 17 -2.29 2.02 -3.32
CA HIS A 17 -1.22 2.46 -4.21
C HIS A 17 -1.28 3.97 -4.48
N LEU A 18 -2.48 4.49 -4.76
CA LEU A 18 -2.70 5.91 -5.02
C LEU A 18 -2.26 6.79 -3.85
N TRP A 19 -2.62 6.42 -2.62
CA TRP A 19 -2.23 7.18 -1.43
C TRP A 19 -0.71 7.15 -1.21
N ILE A 20 -0.09 5.98 -1.33
CA ILE A 20 1.37 5.83 -1.16
C ILE A 20 2.13 6.65 -2.21
N THR A 21 1.71 6.63 -3.47
CA THR A 21 2.42 7.31 -4.57
C THR A 21 2.16 8.81 -4.64
N ASN A 22 1.03 9.30 -4.10
CA ASN A 22 0.73 10.73 -4.08
C ASN A 22 1.46 11.50 -2.96
N ASP A 23 1.95 10.82 -1.94
CA ASP A 23 2.73 11.42 -0.85
C ASP A 23 4.20 11.00 -0.97
N GLU A 24 5.08 11.98 -1.19
CA GLU A 24 6.52 11.73 -1.38
C GLU A 24 7.15 11.02 -0.17
N GLY A 25 6.72 11.34 1.05
CA GLY A 25 7.21 10.70 2.27
C GLY A 25 6.81 9.23 2.35
N LEU A 26 5.51 8.94 2.19
CA LEU A 26 5.00 7.57 2.18
C LEU A 26 5.63 6.74 1.04
N TYR A 27 5.78 7.34 -0.13
CA TYR A 27 6.40 6.69 -1.28
C TYR A 27 7.84 6.25 -0.97
N HIS A 28 8.66 7.17 -0.45
CA HIS A 28 10.05 6.85 -0.11
C HIS A 28 10.14 5.86 1.05
N ASP A 29 9.35 6.06 2.10
CA ASP A 29 9.34 5.17 3.28
C ASP A 29 8.92 3.74 2.91
N ALA A 30 7.86 3.58 2.11
CA ALA A 30 7.38 2.27 1.67
C ALA A 30 8.42 1.56 0.79
N ARG A 31 9.03 2.28 -0.17
CA ARG A 31 10.05 1.70 -1.05
C ARG A 31 11.32 1.33 -0.31
N ASP A 32 11.74 2.15 0.63
CA ASP A 32 12.90 1.84 1.45
C ASP A 32 12.59 0.63 2.34
N HIS A 33 11.42 0.54 2.96
CA HIS A 33 11.01 -0.65 3.72
C HIS A 33 11.06 -1.92 2.84
N LEU A 34 10.51 -1.87 1.63
CA LEU A 34 10.53 -2.98 0.67
C LEU A 34 11.95 -3.39 0.24
N ARG A 35 12.83 -2.42 -0.01
CA ARG A 35 14.24 -2.71 -0.38
C ARG A 35 15.01 -3.37 0.75
N HIS A 36 14.71 -3.03 2.01
CA HIS A 36 15.35 -3.62 3.18
C HIS A 36 14.84 -5.04 3.49
N ALA A 37 13.70 -5.45 2.94
CA ALA A 37 13.13 -6.79 3.12
C ALA A 37 13.90 -7.90 2.36
N HIS A 38 15.22 -7.74 2.11
CA HIS A 38 16.09 -8.57 1.27
C HIS A 38 15.74 -10.08 1.26
N GLY A 39 15.22 -10.56 0.12
CA GLY A 39 14.91 -11.98 -0.10
C GLY A 39 13.68 -12.49 0.67
N GLY A 40 12.99 -11.62 1.41
CA GLY A 40 11.72 -11.88 2.07
C GLY A 40 10.52 -11.66 1.17
N ASP A 41 9.34 -11.97 1.69
CA ASP A 41 8.07 -11.76 1.01
C ASP A 41 7.71 -10.26 1.01
N LEU A 42 7.89 -9.63 -0.15
CA LEU A 42 7.60 -8.20 -0.34
C LEU A 42 6.13 -7.85 -0.06
N ALA A 43 5.20 -8.77 -0.33
CA ALA A 43 3.80 -8.54 -0.05
C ALA A 43 3.54 -8.47 1.46
N GLU A 44 4.14 -9.38 2.24
CA GLU A 44 4.01 -9.36 3.69
C GLU A 44 4.76 -8.17 4.31
N ALA A 45 5.90 -7.77 3.73
CA ALA A 45 6.62 -6.58 4.16
C ALA A 45 5.79 -5.31 3.99
N LEU A 46 5.19 -5.10 2.82
CA LEU A 46 4.31 -3.95 2.58
C LEU A 46 3.09 -3.95 3.48
N LYS A 47 2.47 -5.12 3.68
CA LYS A 47 1.34 -5.29 4.57
C LYS A 47 1.71 -4.90 6.01
N THR A 48 2.82 -5.43 6.51
CA THR A 48 3.32 -5.13 7.86
C THR A 48 3.55 -3.64 8.04
N TRP A 49 4.27 -3.01 7.10
CA TRP A 49 4.52 -1.57 7.11
C TRP A 49 3.21 -0.76 7.11
N THR A 50 2.22 -1.15 6.33
CA THR A 50 0.92 -0.47 6.25
C THR A 50 0.13 -0.61 7.55
N GLU A 51 0.12 -1.81 8.15
CA GLU A 51 -0.51 -2.05 9.44
C GLU A 51 0.16 -1.24 10.56
N GLU A 52 1.49 -1.20 10.59
CA GLU A 52 2.25 -0.37 11.54
C GLU A 52 2.00 1.13 11.35
N LEU A 53 1.92 1.59 10.09
CA LEU A 53 1.59 2.98 9.75
C LEU A 53 0.20 3.36 10.29
N PHE A 54 -0.78 2.47 10.14
CA PHE A 54 -2.14 2.71 10.62
C PHE A 54 -2.30 2.53 12.13
N ASP A 55 -1.51 1.69 12.77
CA ASP A 55 -1.50 1.57 14.23
C ASP A 55 -0.87 2.81 14.91
N GLN A 56 0.05 3.48 14.22
CA GLN A 56 0.66 4.73 14.65
C GLN A 56 -0.15 5.97 14.26
N GLU A 57 -1.44 5.81 13.87
CA GLU A 57 -2.33 6.87 13.38
C GLU A 57 -2.34 8.15 14.24
N ALA A 58 -1.49 9.12 13.88
CA ALA A 58 -1.39 10.41 14.56
C ALA A 58 -2.05 11.54 13.76
N THR A 59 -2.03 11.46 12.42
CA THR A 59 -2.44 12.55 11.53
C THR A 59 -3.85 12.36 10.96
N GLN A 60 -4.44 13.45 10.47
CA GLN A 60 -5.77 13.38 9.83
C GLN A 60 -5.69 12.72 8.46
N GLU A 61 -4.56 12.89 7.78
CA GLU A 61 -4.25 12.36 6.47
C GLU A 61 -4.20 10.83 6.48
N LEU A 62 -3.55 10.23 7.50
CA LEU A 62 -3.51 8.77 7.65
C LEU A 62 -4.89 8.17 7.92
N ARG A 63 -5.73 8.86 8.69
CA ARG A 63 -7.14 8.46 8.89
C ARG A 63 -7.93 8.50 7.58
N SER A 64 -7.78 9.56 6.80
CA SER A 64 -8.42 9.67 5.48
C SER A 64 -7.94 8.58 4.52
N MET A 65 -6.63 8.29 4.50
CA MET A 65 -6.08 7.17 3.75
C MET A 65 -6.70 5.84 4.19
N ARG A 66 -6.77 5.58 5.49
CA ARG A 66 -7.36 4.35 6.04
C ARG A 66 -8.83 4.21 5.66
N ASP A 67 -9.62 5.27 5.80
CA ASP A 67 -11.04 5.28 5.41
C ASP A 67 -11.21 5.07 3.90
N ASP A 68 -10.36 5.70 3.09
CA ASP A 68 -10.38 5.60 1.63
C ASP A 68 -9.88 4.25 1.12
N VAL A 69 -8.95 3.58 1.79
CA VAL A 69 -8.57 2.20 1.48
C VAL A 69 -9.68 1.26 1.97
N GLY A 70 -10.22 1.53 3.15
CA GLY A 70 -11.29 0.78 3.79
C GLY A 70 -10.78 -0.56 4.32
N SER A 71 -10.64 -1.55 3.45
CA SER A 71 -10.50 -2.94 3.85
C SER A 71 -9.15 -3.55 3.43
N LEU A 72 -8.21 -3.63 4.38
CA LEU A 72 -6.90 -4.25 4.18
C LEU A 72 -6.95 -5.71 3.75
N TRP A 73 -7.98 -6.48 4.14
CA TRP A 73 -8.09 -7.90 3.74
C TRP A 73 -8.31 -8.11 2.24
N ARG A 74 -8.75 -7.07 1.51
CA ARG A 74 -9.01 -7.12 0.07
C ARG A 74 -7.83 -6.65 -0.76
N VAL A 75 -6.83 -6.04 -0.13
CA VAL A 75 -5.68 -5.50 -0.83
C VAL A 75 -4.87 -6.65 -1.44
N ASN A 76 -4.58 -6.53 -2.72
CA ASN A 76 -3.60 -7.38 -3.38
C ASN A 76 -2.19 -6.82 -3.12
N TRP A 77 -1.61 -7.21 -1.99
CA TRP A 77 -0.32 -6.71 -1.50
C TRP A 77 0.83 -6.92 -2.48
N LYS A 78 0.83 -8.06 -3.17
CA LYS A 78 1.85 -8.37 -4.17
C LYS A 78 1.81 -7.38 -5.33
N GLU A 79 0.61 -7.06 -5.84
CA GLU A 79 0.44 -6.13 -6.95
C GLU A 79 0.93 -4.72 -6.59
N VAL A 80 0.64 -4.24 -5.38
CA VAL A 80 1.14 -2.92 -4.93
C VAL A 80 2.65 -2.93 -4.73
N ALA A 81 3.20 -3.97 -4.11
CA ALA A 81 4.64 -4.07 -3.86
C ALA A 81 5.44 -4.17 -5.17
N ASP A 82 4.96 -4.95 -6.14
CA ASP A 82 5.57 -5.06 -7.46
C ASP A 82 5.54 -3.69 -8.17
N ALA A 83 4.38 -3.00 -8.19
CA ALA A 83 4.24 -1.67 -8.79
C ALA A 83 5.21 -0.62 -8.19
N LEU A 84 5.33 -0.56 -6.86
CA LEU A 84 6.23 0.38 -6.17
C LEU A 84 7.72 0.15 -6.47
N LEU A 85 8.10 -1.05 -6.92
CA LEU A 85 9.48 -1.39 -7.29
C LEU A 85 9.75 -1.24 -8.79
N GLU A 86 8.70 -1.28 -9.63
CA GLU A 86 8.79 -1.11 -11.09
C GLU A 86 8.84 0.37 -11.53
N GLU A 87 8.46 1.32 -10.66
CA GLU A 87 8.59 2.77 -10.87
C GLU A 87 10.01 3.34 -10.66
#